data_AF-A0A967VQ53-F1
#
_entry.id   AF-A0A967VQ53-F1
#
_cell.length_a   1.000
_cell.length_b   1.000
_cell.length_c   1.000
_cell.angle_alpha   90.00
_cell.angle_beta   90.00
_cell.angle_gamma   90.00
#
_symmetry.space_group_name_H-M   'P 1'
#
loop_
_entity.id
_entity.type
_entity.pdbx_description
1 polymer ?
#
loop_
_entity_poly.entity_id
_entity_poly.type
_entity_poly.pdbx_seq_one_letter_code
_entity_poly.pdbx_strand_id
1 'polypeptide(L)'
;RAALVGYTNAGKSSLLRALSGADLFVEDRLFATLDSATRAVDLGGGYEALVTDTVGFIRKLPHHLVASFRSTLEEAREADLLLHVIDASHPDWEEQRE
;
A
#
# COMPACT_ATOMS: atom_id res chain seq x y z
N ARG A 1 4.87 -13.48 0.56
CA ARG A 1 4.23 -12.28 1.14
C ARG A 1 4.59 -11.11 0.24
N ALA A 2 3.63 -10.28 -0.16
CA ALA A 2 3.87 -9.10 -0.97
C ALA A 2 3.36 -7.86 -0.23
N ALA A 3 3.98 -6.70 -0.47
CA ALA A 3 3.53 -5.42 0.07
C ALA A 3 3.27 -4.42 -1.05
N LEU A 4 2.12 -3.75 -1.01
CA LEU A 4 1.80 -2.63 -1.89
C LEU A 4 2.46 -1.37 -1.34
N VAL A 5 3.34 -0.74 -2.12
CA VAL A 5 4.04 0.51 -1.77
C VAL A 5 3.74 1.59 -2.80
N GLY A 6 3.91 2.86 -2.42
CA GLY A 6 3.64 4.00 -3.29
C GLY A 6 3.01 5.17 -2.55
N TYR A 7 2.85 6.31 -3.24
CA TYR A 7 2.33 7.53 -2.63
C TYR A 7 0.91 7.37 -2.08
N THR A 8 0.54 8.26 -1.15
CA THR A 8 -0.86 8.42 -0.74
C THR A 8 -1.75 8.68 -1.95
N ASN A 9 -2.98 8.16 -1.90
CA ASN A 9 -3.95 8.21 -2.99
C ASN A 9 -3.55 7.52 -4.32
N ALA A 10 -2.42 6.80 -4.38
CA ALA A 10 -2.04 6.05 -5.56
C ALA A 10 -2.97 4.84 -5.89
N GLY A 11 -3.97 4.55 -5.06
CA GLY A 11 -4.93 3.47 -5.29
C GLY A 11 -4.55 2.11 -4.69
N LYS A 12 -3.57 2.03 -3.79
CA LYS A 12 -3.13 0.77 -3.14
C LYS A 12 -4.27 0.00 -2.46
N SER A 13 -5.04 0.66 -1.59
CA SER A 13 -6.15 0.04 -0.86
C SER A 13 -7.28 -0.40 -1.80
N SER A 14 -7.55 0.40 -2.84
CA SER A 14 -8.50 0.04 -3.91
C SER A 14 -8.05 -1.22 -4.66
N LEU A 15 -6.75 -1.32 -4.98
CA LEU A 15 -6.17 -2.49 -5.63
C LEU A 15 -6.26 -3.72 -4.72
N LEU A 16 -5.90 -3.61 -3.44
CA LEU A 16 -6.00 -4.73 -2.51
C LEU A 16 -7.46 -5.19 -2.34
N ARG A 17 -8.41 -4.25 -2.29
CA ARG A 17 -9.84 -4.55 -2.23
C ARG A 17 -10.28 -5.35 -3.45
N ALA A 18 -9.89 -4.90 -4.64
CA ALA A 18 -10.22 -5.57 -5.89
C ALA A 18 -9.59 -6.98 -6.00
N LEU A 19 -8.36 -7.16 -5.54
CA LEU A 19 -7.64 -8.43 -5.58
C LEU A 19 -8.14 -9.44 -4.54
N SER A 20 -8.49 -8.98 -3.33
CA SER A 20 -8.89 -9.86 -2.23
C SER A 20 -10.40 -10.09 -2.13
N GLY A 21 -11.22 -9.25 -2.78
CA GLY A 21 -12.68 -9.25 -2.62
C GLY A 21 -13.16 -8.87 -1.21
N ALA A 22 -12.25 -8.48 -0.31
CA ALA A 22 -12.57 -8.09 1.05
C ALA A 22 -13.10 -6.65 1.09
N ASP A 23 -14.06 -6.36 1.97
CA ASP A 23 -14.53 -4.99 2.20
C ASP A 23 -13.50 -4.22 3.04
N LEU A 24 -12.50 -3.66 2.37
CA LEU A 24 -11.51 -2.75 2.97
C LEU A 24 -12.09 -1.36 3.05
N PHE A 25 -11.81 -0.61 4.11
CA PHE A 25 -12.13 0.82 4.16
C PHE A 25 -11.23 1.58 3.19
N VAL A 26 -11.80 2.39 2.29
CA VAL A 26 -11.05 3.17 1.29
C VAL A 26 -11.64 4.57 1.27
N GLU A 27 -10.81 5.58 1.49
CA GLU A 27 -11.19 6.98 1.46
C GLU A 27 -10.17 7.82 0.72
N ASP A 28 -10.65 8.91 0.10
CA ASP A 28 -9.81 9.92 -0.53
C ASP A 28 -9.32 10.94 0.50
N ARG A 29 -8.50 10.45 1.44
CA ARG A 29 -7.88 11.25 2.50
C ARG A 29 -6.42 10.85 2.65
N LEU A 30 -5.57 11.84 2.94
CA LEU A 30 -4.23 11.56 3.45
C LEU A 30 -4.35 10.63 4.65
N PHE A 31 -3.54 9.57 4.68
CA PHE A 31 -3.56 8.56 5.74
C PHE A 31 -4.75 7.59 5.76
N ALA A 32 -5.44 7.38 4.62
CA ALA A 32 -6.51 6.38 4.51
C ALA A 32 -6.13 4.99 5.06
N THR A 33 -4.85 4.62 4.98
CA THR A 33 -4.28 3.41 5.59
C THR A 33 -3.15 3.80 6.53
N LEU A 34 -3.46 4.09 7.80
CA LEU A 34 -2.47 4.25 8.88
C LEU A 34 -2.11 2.91 9.51
N ASP A 35 -3.12 2.06 9.69
CA ASP A 35 -2.96 0.68 10.12
C ASP A 35 -2.84 -0.19 8.86
N SER A 36 -1.76 -0.96 8.76
CA SER A 36 -1.55 -1.86 7.63
C SER A 36 -2.64 -2.93 7.54
N ALA A 37 -3.11 -3.21 6.33
CA ALA A 37 -4.13 -4.22 6.09
C ALA A 37 -3.55 -5.39 5.30
N THR A 38 -3.51 -6.59 5.90
CA THR A 38 -3.09 -7.82 5.21
C THR A 38 -4.30 -8.65 4.79
N ARG A 39 -4.32 -9.09 3.53
CA ARG A 39 -5.35 -9.98 2.98
C ARG A 39 -4.74 -11.12 2.18
N ALA A 40 -5.42 -12.26 2.21
CA ALA A 40 -5.16 -13.34 1.26
C ALA A 40 -5.72 -12.97 -0.12
N VAL A 41 -4.93 -13.21 -1.15
CA VAL A 41 -5.29 -13.01 -2.56
C VAL A 41 -5.10 -14.34 -3.28
N ASP A 42 -6.16 -14.82 -3.91
CA ASP A 42 -6.13 -16.00 -4.78
C ASP A 42 -5.41 -15.66 -6.08
N LEU A 43 -4.33 -16.39 -6.39
CA LEU A 43 -3.55 -16.22 -7.62
C LEU A 43 -3.98 -17.20 -8.72
N GLY A 44 -5.00 -18.03 -8.45
CA GLY A 44 -5.43 -19.13 -9.30
C GLY A 44 -4.52 -20.35 -9.16
N GLY A 45 -4.97 -21.48 -9.70
CA GLY A 45 -4.20 -22.73 -9.70
C GLY A 45 -3.93 -23.33 -8.32
N GLY A 46 -4.67 -22.90 -7.29
CA GLY A 46 -4.48 -23.32 -5.89
C GLY A 46 -3.39 -22.54 -5.15
N TYR A 47 -2.86 -21.47 -5.73
CA TYR A 47 -1.87 -20.61 -5.10
C TYR A 47 -2.54 -19.41 -4.41
N GLU A 48 -2.04 -19.07 -3.23
CA GLU A 48 -2.48 -17.91 -2.46
C GLU A 48 -1.26 -17.05 -2.09
N ALA A 49 -1.45 -15.73 -2.07
CA ALA A 49 -0.47 -14.79 -1.54
C ALA A 49 -1.09 -13.92 -0.44
N LEU A 50 -0.33 -13.73 0.64
CA LEU A 50 -0.60 -12.66 1.60
C LEU A 50 -0.09 -11.34 1.03
N VAL A 51 -1.00 -10.41 0.81
CA VAL A 51 -0.72 -9.05 0.32
C VAL A 51 -1.08 -8.03 1.39
N THR A 52 -0.12 -7.16 1.70
CA THR A 52 -0.26 -6.12 2.71
C THR A 52 -0.36 -4.74 2.04
N ASP A 53 -1.40 -3.97 2.37
CA ASP A 53 -1.48 -2.54 2.04
C ASP A 53 -0.68 -1.76 3.08
N THR A 54 0.36 -1.05 2.63
CA THR A 54 1.22 -0.25 3.50
C THR A 54 0.75 1.20 3.54
N VAL A 55 1.24 1.93 4.54
CA VAL A 55 1.09 3.38 4.56
C VAL A 55 1.67 4.01 3.30
N GLY A 56 0.99 5.03 2.77
CA GLY A 56 1.43 5.72 1.56
C GLY A 56 2.57 6.71 1.83
N PHE A 57 3.45 6.89 0.84
CA PHE A 57 4.46 7.94 0.90
C PHE A 57 3.82 9.34 0.89
N ILE A 58 4.39 10.25 1.66
CA ILE A 58 4.00 11.65 1.74
C ILE A 58 5.25 12.52 1.61
N ARG A 59 5.19 13.55 0.76
CA ARG A 59 6.23 14.58 0.70
C ARG A 59 6.18 15.40 2.00
N LYS A 60 7.32 15.57 2.67
CA LYS A 60 7.46 16.26 3.98
C LYS A 60 6.65 15.59 5.09
N LEU A 61 7.07 14.38 5.46
CA LEU A 61 6.47 13.63 6.57
C LEU A 61 6.53 14.45 7.88
N PRO A 62 5.40 14.65 8.58
CA PRO A 62 5.42 15.29 9.89
C PRO A 62 6.25 14.48 10.89
N HIS A 63 7.17 15.14 11.61
CA HIS A 63 8.07 14.47 12.56
C HIS A 63 7.35 13.62 13.62
N HIS A 64 6.15 14.01 14.03
CA HIS A 64 5.36 13.30 15.05
C HIS A 64 4.78 11.96 14.54
N LEU A 65 4.69 11.75 13.23
CA LEU A 65 4.16 10.51 12.65
C LEU A 65 5.25 9.50 12.32
N VAL A 66 6.52 9.89 12.29
CA VAL A 66 7.66 9.00 11.94
C VAL A 66 7.65 7.70 12.75
N ALA A 67 7.31 7.77 14.04
CA ALA A 67 7.26 6.59 14.91
C ALA A 67 6.15 5.61 14.52
N SER A 68 4.94 6.10 14.19
CA SER A 68 3.80 5.28 13.76
C SER A 68 4.03 4.64 12.40
N PHE A 69 4.79 5.30 11.52
CA PHE A 69 5.15 4.76 10.21
C PHE A 69 6.17 3.62 10.32
N ARG A 70 7.03 3.65 11.34
CA ARG A 70 8.14 2.69 11.47
C ARG A 70 7.66 1.25 11.53
N SER A 71 6.57 0.96 12.24
CA SER A 71 5.99 -0.40 12.28
C SER A 71 5.47 -0.84 10.92
N THR A 72 4.80 0.05 10.18
CA THR A 72 4.27 -0.28 8.84
C THR A 72 5.36 -0.38 7.76
N LEU A 73 6.45 0.39 7.89
CA LEU A 73 7.62 0.25 7.02
C LEU A 73 8.38 -1.04 7.29
N GLU A 74 8.33 -1.54 8.53
CA GLU A 74 8.92 -2.82 8.89
C GLU A 74 8.22 -3.97 8.15
N GLU A 75 6.90 -3.91 8.00
CA GLU A 75 6.14 -4.91 7.21
C GLU A 75 6.51 -4.89 5.73
N ALA A 76 6.74 -3.71 5.14
CA ALA A 76 7.26 -3.62 3.78
C ALA A 76 8.68 -4.23 3.69
N ARG A 77 9.52 -4.03 4.71
CA ARG A 77 10.88 -4.58 4.78
C ARG A 77 10.90 -6.10 4.88
N GLU A 78 9.90 -6.70 5.50
CA GLU A 78 9.75 -8.16 5.64
C GLU A 78 9.09 -8.83 4.43
N ALA A 79 8.58 -8.07 3.46
CA ALA A 79 7.91 -8.64 2.30
C ALA A 79 8.90 -9.31 1.34
N ASP A 80 8.53 -10.46 0.79
CA ASP A 80 9.30 -11.15 -0.24
C ASP A 80 9.25 -10.40 -1.59
N LEU A 81 8.21 -9.57 -1.78
CA LEU A 81 7.99 -8.78 -2.98
C LEU A 81 7.41 -7.40 -2.64
N LEU A 82 7.97 -6.36 -3.23
CA LEU A 82 7.39 -5.01 -3.24
C LEU A 82 6.67 -4.75 -4.56
N LEU A 83 5.39 -4.39 -4.46
CA LEU A 83 4.54 -4.00 -5.58
C LEU A 83 4.35 -2.49 -5.54
N HIS A 84 5.08 -1.76 -6.38
CA HIS A 84 4.99 -0.31 -6.45
C HIS A 84 3.77 0.13 -7.28
N VAL A 85 2.77 0.71 -6.61
CA VAL A 85 1.55 1.24 -7.22
C VAL A 85 1.71 2.73 -7.46
N ILE A 86 1.46 3.15 -8.70
CA ILE A 86 1.60 4.54 -9.15
C ILE A 86 0.31 4.93 -9.87
N ASP A 87 -0.25 6.07 -9.50
CA ASP A 87 -1.41 6.64 -10.18
C ASP A 87 -0.95 7.32 -11.49
N ALA A 88 -1.27 6.69 -12.62
CA ALA A 88 -0.94 7.18 -13.95
C ALA A 88 -1.66 8.48 -14.33
N SER A 89 -2.70 8.87 -13.60
CA SER A 89 -3.41 10.14 -13.80
C SER A 89 -2.76 11.31 -13.06
N HIS A 90 -1.85 11.04 -12.12
CA HIS A 90 -1.16 12.06 -11.36
C HIS A 90 -0.14 12.80 -12.26
N PRO A 91 -0.14 14.14 -12.36
CA PRO A 91 0.76 14.89 -13.24
C PRO A 91 2.26 14.53 -13.04
N ASP A 92 2.65 14.33 -11.79
CA ASP A 92 4.03 13.99 -11.41
C ASP A 92 4.30 12.47 -11.31
N TRP A 93 3.52 11.59 -11.96
CA TRP A 93 3.68 10.13 -11.84
C TRP A 93 5.08 9.62 -12.23
N GLU A 94 5.77 10.31 -13.15
CA GLU A 94 7.14 9.97 -13.55
C GLU A 94 8.13 10.15 -12.40
N GLU A 95 7.99 11.21 -11.60
CA GLU A 95 8.80 11.42 -10.39
C GLU A 95 8.51 10.38 -9.30
N GLN A 96 7.33 9.74 -9.36
CA GLN A 96 6.93 8.71 -8.41
C GLN A 96 7.40 7.30 -8.82
N ARG A 97 8.01 7.14 -10.01
CA ARG A 97 8.53 5.84 -10.48
C ARG A 97 9.89 5.47 -9.92
N GLU A 98 10.69 6.46 -9.58
CA GLU A 98 12.01 6.27 -8.97
C GLU A 98 11.90 5.90 -7.49
#